data_AF-A0A7W2ETF6-F1
#
_entry.id   AF-A0A7W2ETF6-F1
#
_cell.length_a   1.000
_cell.length_b   1.000
_cell.length_c   1.000
_cell.angle_alpha   90.00
_cell.angle_beta   90.00
_cell.angle_gamma   90.00
#
_symmetry.space_group_name_H-M   'P 1'
#
loop_
_entity.id
_entity.type
_entity.pdbx_description
1 polymer ?
#
loop_
_entity_poly.entity_id
_entity_poly.type
_entity_poly.pdbx_seq_one_letter_code
_entity_poly.pdbx_strand_id
1 'polypeptide(L)'
;MLRMALEMRAPWELGAALAAYPFMRMAPEGDGHPVMVFPGLAAGDFTTLVIRHFLTDRGFSVHAWEQGLNFGPRPGVLEACMDKIRQLRADTGRTVSLVGWSLGGVYARELAKMLPDDVRTVVTLGSPFTGSHKATNAWRVYQLVSGEKEIDAERFAALRERPPMPTTSIFSRTDGVVAWHCSMEEETASSENIEVHASHVGMGANPSALYAIADRLAQPEGQWKRFDHQGHTGLKKLLYLDPQRTPLFQSLFGFY
;
A
#
# COMPACT_ATOMS: atom_id res chain seq x y z
N MET A 1 22.38 -2.58 -6.28
CA MET A 1 22.35 -3.80 -7.10
C MET A 1 21.83 -5.01 -6.32
N LEU A 2 22.29 -5.29 -5.10
CA LEU A 2 21.84 -6.46 -4.32
C LEU A 2 20.32 -6.50 -4.01
N ARG A 3 19.69 -5.38 -3.60
CA ARG A 3 18.24 -5.37 -3.31
C ARG A 3 17.36 -5.53 -4.56
N MET A 4 17.81 -5.01 -5.70
CA MET A 4 17.07 -5.17 -6.96
C MET A 4 17.06 -6.63 -7.44
N ALA A 5 18.12 -7.40 -7.14
CA ALA A 5 18.14 -8.84 -7.40
C ALA A 5 17.11 -9.62 -6.55
N LEU A 6 16.69 -9.08 -5.41
CA LEU A 6 15.63 -9.71 -4.58
C LEU A 6 14.28 -9.69 -5.28
N GLU A 7 14.05 -8.81 -6.26
CA GLU A 7 12.82 -8.80 -7.07
C GLU A 7 12.65 -10.08 -7.92
N MET A 8 13.73 -10.82 -8.18
CA MET A 8 13.67 -12.08 -8.92
C MET A 8 12.86 -13.17 -8.20
N ARG A 9 12.57 -13.00 -6.90
CA ARG A 9 11.72 -13.92 -6.14
C ARG A 9 10.22 -13.68 -6.32
N ALA A 10 9.80 -12.64 -7.02
CA ALA A 10 8.38 -12.31 -7.21
C ALA A 10 7.54 -13.48 -7.77
N PRO A 11 8.00 -14.31 -8.73
CA PRO A 11 7.25 -15.49 -9.15
C PRO A 11 7.10 -16.55 -8.04
N TRP A 12 8.09 -16.69 -7.16
CA TRP A 12 8.05 -17.60 -6.02
C TRP A 12 7.13 -17.06 -4.92
N GLU A 13 7.06 -15.74 -4.74
CA GLU A 13 6.10 -15.09 -3.84
C GLU A 13 4.66 -15.29 -4.33
N LEU A 14 4.42 -15.26 -5.65
CA LEU A 14 3.14 -15.66 -6.24
C LEU A 14 2.81 -17.14 -5.98
N GLY A 15 3.80 -18.03 -6.12
CA GLY A 15 3.64 -19.45 -5.76
C GLY A 15 3.36 -19.66 -4.26
N ALA A 16 4.03 -18.89 -3.40
CA ALA A 16 3.79 -18.89 -1.96
C ALA A 16 2.39 -18.37 -1.61
N ALA A 17 1.83 -17.45 -2.39
CA ALA A 17 0.44 -17.02 -2.26
C ALA A 17 -0.53 -18.19 -2.37
N LEU A 18 -0.34 -19.04 -3.38
CA LEU A 18 -1.17 -20.24 -3.56
C LEU A 18 -0.99 -21.23 -2.40
N ALA A 19 0.24 -21.45 -1.94
CA ALA A 19 0.52 -22.36 -0.83
C ALA A 19 0.01 -21.85 0.53
N ALA A 20 0.01 -20.53 0.75
CA ALA A 20 -0.44 -19.88 1.97
C ALA A 20 -1.93 -19.53 1.96
N TYR A 21 -2.70 -19.99 0.96
CA TYR A 21 -4.13 -19.72 0.85
C TYR A 21 -4.95 -20.01 2.13
N PRO A 22 -4.69 -21.10 2.89
CA PRO A 22 -5.40 -21.33 4.16
C PRO A 22 -5.17 -20.22 5.20
N PHE A 23 -3.96 -19.66 5.27
CA PHE A 23 -3.65 -18.54 6.16
C PHE A 23 -4.38 -17.27 5.73
N MET A 24 -4.43 -17.01 4.43
CA MET A 24 -5.16 -15.86 3.87
C MET A 24 -6.67 -15.94 4.14
N ARG A 25 -7.26 -17.15 4.20
CA ARG A 25 -8.66 -17.35 4.58
C ARG A 25 -8.96 -17.06 6.05
N MET A 26 -7.95 -16.97 6.91
CA MET A 26 -8.12 -16.52 8.31
C MET A 26 -8.16 -14.99 8.43
N ALA A 27 -7.96 -14.25 7.33
CA ALA A 27 -8.09 -12.81 7.35
C ALA A 27 -9.54 -12.40 7.62
N PRO A 28 -9.77 -11.28 8.34
CA PRO A 28 -11.11 -10.77 8.60
C PRO A 28 -11.95 -10.59 7.33
N GLU A 29 -13.25 -10.81 7.46
CA GLU A 29 -14.20 -10.58 6.38
C GLU A 29 -14.59 -9.10 6.28
N GLY A 30 -14.85 -8.67 5.06
CA GLY A 30 -15.37 -7.36 4.76
C GLY A 30 -16.86 -7.25 5.05
N ASP A 31 -17.30 -6.03 5.31
CA ASP A 31 -18.70 -5.67 5.54
C ASP A 31 -19.43 -5.33 4.22
N GLY A 32 -18.84 -5.63 3.05
CA GLY A 32 -19.38 -5.30 1.72
C GLY A 32 -19.09 -3.89 1.20
N HIS A 33 -18.32 -3.05 1.91
CA HIS A 33 -18.05 -1.68 1.45
C HIS A 33 -17.18 -1.64 0.18
N PRO A 34 -17.25 -0.55 -0.61
CA PRO A 34 -16.45 -0.40 -1.81
C PRO A 34 -14.96 -0.21 -1.51
N VAL A 35 -14.10 -0.93 -2.24
CA VAL A 35 -12.64 -0.81 -2.18
C VAL A 35 -12.10 -0.56 -3.57
N MET A 36 -11.39 0.55 -3.80
CA MET A 36 -10.76 0.85 -5.09
C MET A 36 -9.26 0.56 -5.03
N VAL A 37 -8.74 -0.21 -6.01
CA VAL A 37 -7.34 -0.67 -6.02
C VAL A 37 -6.53 -0.03 -7.15
N PHE A 38 -5.42 0.64 -6.80
CA PHE A 38 -4.57 1.41 -7.71
C PHE A 38 -3.26 0.67 -8.04
N PRO A 39 -2.94 0.48 -9.34
CA PRO A 39 -1.72 -0.19 -9.78
C PRO A 39 -0.46 0.68 -9.67
N GLY A 40 0.71 0.03 -9.66
CA GLY A 40 2.02 0.70 -9.71
C GLY A 40 2.37 1.26 -11.10
N LEU A 41 3.53 1.91 -11.21
CA LEU A 41 4.05 2.47 -12.46
C LEU A 41 4.19 1.41 -13.57
N ALA A 42 3.78 1.77 -14.78
CA ALA A 42 3.68 0.92 -15.98
C ALA A 42 2.82 -0.35 -15.78
N ALA A 43 2.03 -0.39 -14.70
CA ALA A 43 1.13 -1.47 -14.36
C ALA A 43 -0.33 -1.03 -14.57
N GLY A 44 -1.23 -2.00 -14.64
CA GLY A 44 -2.65 -1.78 -14.88
C GLY A 44 -3.50 -2.78 -14.09
N ASP A 45 -4.79 -2.86 -14.41
CA ASP A 45 -5.74 -3.69 -13.65
C ASP A 45 -5.35 -5.16 -13.58
N PHE A 46 -4.71 -5.71 -14.62
CA PHE A 46 -4.23 -7.08 -14.61
C PHE A 46 -3.22 -7.36 -13.49
N THR A 47 -2.40 -6.37 -13.13
CA THR A 47 -1.36 -6.54 -12.11
C THR A 47 -1.90 -6.51 -10.68
N THR A 48 -3.10 -5.99 -10.48
CA THR A 48 -3.76 -5.94 -9.16
C THR A 48 -4.78 -7.07 -8.98
N LEU A 49 -4.91 -7.99 -9.95
CA LEU A 49 -5.90 -9.07 -9.92
C LEU A 49 -5.83 -9.93 -8.66
N VAL A 50 -4.62 -10.23 -8.16
CA VAL A 50 -4.45 -11.04 -6.95
C VAL A 50 -5.05 -10.33 -5.73
N ILE A 51 -4.72 -9.04 -5.54
CA ILE A 51 -5.31 -8.22 -4.47
C ILE A 51 -6.83 -8.16 -4.62
N ARG A 52 -7.31 -7.86 -5.83
CA ARG A 52 -8.74 -7.66 -6.08
C ARG A 52 -9.55 -8.94 -5.87
N HIS A 53 -9.07 -10.06 -6.36
CA HIS A 53 -9.72 -11.36 -6.18
C HIS A 53 -9.74 -11.76 -4.70
N PHE A 54 -8.61 -11.67 -4.01
CA PHE A 54 -8.52 -11.98 -2.58
C PHE A 54 -9.50 -11.15 -1.74
N LEU A 55 -9.57 -9.83 -1.98
CA LEU A 55 -10.48 -8.95 -1.25
C LEU A 55 -11.95 -9.22 -1.62
N THR A 56 -12.24 -9.54 -2.89
CA THR A 56 -13.59 -9.97 -3.30
C THR A 56 -13.99 -11.24 -2.56
N ASP A 57 -13.10 -12.23 -2.47
CA ASP A 57 -13.33 -13.47 -1.73
C ASP A 57 -13.50 -13.27 -0.22
N ARG A 58 -12.99 -12.16 0.34
CA ARG A 58 -13.21 -11.75 1.72
C ARG A 58 -14.47 -10.93 1.94
N GLY A 59 -15.26 -10.66 0.89
CA GLY A 59 -16.56 -10.00 1.02
C GLY A 59 -16.51 -8.47 0.88
N PHE A 60 -15.45 -7.90 0.29
CA PHE A 60 -15.42 -6.49 -0.10
C PHE A 60 -16.01 -6.29 -1.51
N SER A 61 -16.60 -5.12 -1.77
CA SER A 61 -17.00 -4.73 -3.15
C SER A 61 -15.80 -4.10 -3.84
N VAL A 62 -15.01 -4.88 -4.56
CA VAL A 62 -13.70 -4.41 -5.06
C VAL A 62 -13.78 -3.88 -6.48
N HIS A 63 -13.20 -2.71 -6.70
CA HIS A 63 -13.16 -2.00 -7.97
C HIS A 63 -11.72 -1.79 -8.45
N ALA A 64 -11.54 -1.95 -9.75
CA ALA A 64 -10.31 -1.63 -10.46
C ALA A 64 -10.15 -0.11 -10.61
N TRP A 65 -8.96 0.34 -11.02
CA TRP A 65 -8.76 1.78 -11.28
C TRP A 65 -9.36 2.21 -12.63
N GLU A 66 -9.43 1.30 -13.60
CA GLU A 66 -10.00 1.47 -14.94
C GLU A 66 -9.38 2.60 -15.80
N GLN A 67 -8.16 3.04 -15.48
CA GLN A 67 -7.46 4.13 -16.21
C GLN A 67 -6.37 3.62 -17.18
N GLY A 68 -6.40 2.34 -17.54
CA GLY A 68 -5.42 1.71 -18.43
C GLY A 68 -4.10 1.35 -17.74
N LEU A 69 -2.97 1.80 -18.29
CA LEU A 69 -1.65 1.70 -17.65
C LEU A 69 -1.29 2.97 -16.88
N ASN A 70 -0.68 2.80 -15.71
CA ASN A 70 -0.27 3.89 -14.85
C ASN A 70 1.09 4.44 -15.26
N PHE A 71 1.08 5.55 -16.01
CA PHE A 71 2.29 6.28 -16.36
C PHE A 71 2.47 7.56 -15.53
N GLY A 72 1.81 7.65 -14.37
CA GLY A 72 1.81 8.86 -13.56
C GLY A 72 0.72 9.86 -13.91
N PRO A 73 0.75 11.06 -13.29
CA PRO A 73 -0.27 12.10 -13.46
C PRO A 73 -0.41 12.48 -14.94
N ARG A 74 -1.60 12.24 -15.49
CA ARG A 74 -1.97 12.67 -16.84
C ARG A 74 -3.27 13.47 -16.76
N PRO A 75 -3.49 14.45 -17.65
CA PRO A 75 -4.74 15.19 -17.69
C PRO A 75 -5.96 14.24 -17.70
N GLY A 76 -6.91 14.45 -16.79
CA GLY A 76 -8.15 13.69 -16.71
C GLY A 76 -8.09 12.40 -15.89
N VAL A 77 -6.91 11.85 -15.60
CA VAL A 77 -6.80 10.59 -14.84
C VAL A 77 -7.22 10.81 -13.38
N LEU A 78 -6.79 11.91 -12.78
CA LEU A 78 -7.12 12.20 -11.38
C LEU A 78 -8.61 12.51 -11.24
N GLU A 79 -9.15 13.33 -12.14
CA GLU A 79 -10.57 13.66 -12.21
C GLU A 79 -11.44 12.41 -12.40
N ALA A 80 -11.07 11.51 -13.32
CA ALA A 80 -11.77 10.26 -13.52
C ALA A 80 -11.75 9.35 -12.28
N CYS A 81 -10.62 9.31 -11.55
CA CYS A 81 -10.56 8.59 -10.28
C CYS A 81 -11.46 9.22 -9.21
N MET A 82 -11.49 10.55 -9.12
CA MET A 82 -12.38 11.26 -8.18
C MET A 82 -13.85 11.00 -8.50
N ASP A 83 -14.22 11.06 -9.78
CA ASP A 83 -15.58 10.79 -10.23
C ASP A 83 -15.99 9.34 -9.95
N LYS A 84 -15.07 8.38 -10.14
CA LYS A 84 -15.31 6.98 -9.77
C LYS A 84 -15.57 6.82 -8.27
N ILE A 85 -14.77 7.46 -7.41
CA ILE A 85 -14.95 7.39 -5.95
C ILE A 85 -16.31 7.97 -5.55
N ARG A 86 -16.66 9.15 -6.06
CA ARG A 86 -17.96 9.79 -5.82
C ARG A 86 -19.13 8.95 -6.32
N GLN A 87 -18.98 8.33 -7.50
CA GLN A 87 -19.99 7.43 -8.05
C GLN A 87 -20.19 6.21 -7.14
N LEU A 88 -19.12 5.56 -6.69
CA LEU A 88 -19.19 4.42 -5.77
C LEU A 88 -19.86 4.80 -4.44
N ARG A 89 -19.54 5.99 -3.91
CA ARG A 89 -20.19 6.53 -2.72
C ARG A 89 -21.68 6.77 -2.94
N ALA A 90 -22.05 7.37 -4.06
CA ALA A 90 -23.44 7.64 -4.41
C ALA A 90 -24.27 6.36 -4.59
N ASP A 91 -23.71 5.35 -5.27
CA ASP A 91 -24.40 4.09 -5.57
C ASP A 91 -24.60 3.20 -4.34
N THR A 92 -23.61 3.20 -3.43
CA THR A 92 -23.62 2.30 -2.27
C THR A 92 -24.09 2.97 -0.98
N GLY A 93 -24.05 4.30 -0.91
CA GLY A 93 -24.22 5.05 0.32
C GLY A 93 -23.09 4.85 1.33
N ARG A 94 -21.93 4.29 0.91
CA ARG A 94 -20.80 3.91 1.79
C ARG A 94 -19.50 4.56 1.33
N THR A 95 -18.66 4.95 2.28
CA THR A 95 -17.34 5.52 2.01
C THR A 95 -16.43 4.44 1.40
N VAL A 96 -15.53 4.87 0.53
CA VAL A 96 -14.66 4.00 -0.28
C VAL A 96 -13.31 3.84 0.40
N SER A 97 -12.84 2.62 0.55
CA SER A 97 -11.45 2.37 0.97
C SER A 97 -10.52 2.36 -0.23
N LEU A 98 -9.35 2.95 -0.11
CA LEU A 98 -8.38 3.05 -1.21
C LEU A 98 -7.16 2.18 -0.91
N VAL A 99 -6.83 1.26 -1.81
CA VAL A 99 -5.63 0.40 -1.70
C VAL A 99 -4.70 0.72 -2.86
N GLY A 100 -3.50 1.21 -2.57
CA GLY A 100 -2.56 1.58 -3.63
C GLY A 100 -1.23 0.86 -3.51
N TRP A 101 -0.75 0.33 -4.63
CA TRP A 101 0.56 -0.30 -4.71
C TRP A 101 1.54 0.58 -5.47
N SER A 102 2.74 0.77 -4.89
CA SER A 102 3.79 1.60 -5.46
C SER A 102 3.26 3.01 -5.76
N LEU A 103 3.38 3.49 -6.99
CA LEU A 103 2.79 4.76 -7.42
C LEU A 103 1.28 4.86 -7.19
N GLY A 104 0.54 3.74 -7.27
CA GLY A 104 -0.89 3.70 -6.97
C GLY A 104 -1.21 4.16 -5.54
N GLY A 105 -0.30 3.96 -4.59
CA GLY A 105 -0.47 4.47 -3.22
C GLY A 105 -0.32 5.98 -3.11
N VAL A 106 0.46 6.62 -3.99
CA VAL A 106 0.50 8.09 -4.08
C VAL A 106 -0.85 8.60 -4.55
N TYR A 107 -1.42 8.00 -5.61
CA TYR A 107 -2.78 8.34 -6.06
C TYR A 107 -3.82 8.16 -4.96
N ALA A 108 -3.82 7.02 -4.27
CA ALA A 108 -4.76 6.74 -3.19
C ALA A 108 -4.69 7.81 -2.09
N ARG A 109 -3.48 8.23 -1.68
CA ARG A 109 -3.30 9.27 -0.67
C ARG A 109 -3.80 10.64 -1.14
N GLU A 110 -3.44 11.05 -2.35
CA GLU A 110 -3.83 12.37 -2.87
C GLU A 110 -5.34 12.45 -3.09
N LEU A 111 -5.96 11.41 -3.63
CA LEU A 111 -7.42 11.32 -3.77
C LEU A 111 -8.12 11.39 -2.41
N ALA A 112 -7.57 10.74 -1.40
CA ALA A 112 -8.11 10.77 -0.05
C ALA A 112 -8.08 12.17 0.59
N LYS A 113 -7.01 12.95 0.35
CA LYS A 113 -6.94 14.35 0.78
C LYS A 113 -7.97 15.22 0.09
N MET A 114 -8.23 14.97 -1.20
CA MET A 114 -9.17 15.73 -2.02
C MET A 114 -10.64 15.36 -1.76
N LEU A 115 -10.90 14.15 -1.26
CA LEU A 115 -12.23 13.60 -1.03
C LEU A 115 -12.37 13.04 0.41
N PRO A 116 -12.15 13.85 1.45
CA PRO A 116 -12.09 13.38 2.83
C PRO A 116 -13.42 12.78 3.33
N ASP A 117 -14.55 13.23 2.77
CA ASP A 117 -15.90 12.77 3.15
C ASP A 117 -16.34 11.50 2.40
N ASP A 118 -15.67 11.17 1.29
CA ASP A 118 -15.99 10.00 0.47
C ASP A 118 -15.08 8.80 0.77
N VAL A 119 -13.95 9.01 1.45
CA VAL A 119 -12.92 7.99 1.67
C VAL A 119 -12.91 7.48 3.11
N ARG A 120 -12.99 6.16 3.25
CA ARG A 120 -13.02 5.44 4.53
C ARG A 120 -11.65 5.31 5.18
N THR A 121 -10.69 4.79 4.42
CA THR A 121 -9.33 4.51 4.86
C THR A 121 -8.41 4.33 3.66
N VAL A 122 -7.11 4.52 3.87
CA VAL A 122 -6.07 4.33 2.85
C VAL A 122 -5.10 3.24 3.30
N VAL A 123 -4.83 2.27 2.44
CA VAL A 123 -3.78 1.25 2.64
C VAL A 123 -2.80 1.32 1.48
N THR A 124 -1.52 1.57 1.78
CA THR A 124 -0.46 1.66 0.76
C THR A 124 0.49 0.47 0.84
N LEU A 125 1.02 0.02 -0.30
CA LEU A 125 2.00 -1.07 -0.40
C LEU A 125 3.27 -0.53 -1.07
N GLY A 126 4.38 -0.47 -0.35
CA GLY A 126 5.69 -0.05 -0.89
C GLY A 126 5.65 1.30 -1.64
N SER A 127 4.77 2.20 -1.23
CA SER A 127 4.49 3.44 -1.97
C SER A 127 5.47 4.55 -1.57
N PRO A 128 6.06 5.30 -2.50
CA PRO A 128 7.18 6.19 -2.19
C PRO A 128 6.75 7.61 -1.73
N PHE A 129 5.84 7.78 -0.78
CA PHE A 129 5.30 9.13 -0.44
C PHE A 129 6.16 9.94 0.56
N THR A 130 7.21 9.36 1.14
CA THR A 130 8.17 10.07 2.03
C THR A 130 9.61 9.99 1.51
N GLY A 131 10.54 10.66 2.21
CA GLY A 131 11.98 10.67 1.90
C GLY A 131 12.47 11.91 1.15
N SER A 132 13.78 12.01 0.95
CA SER A 132 14.41 13.15 0.26
C SER A 132 14.44 12.93 -1.26
N HIS A 133 14.46 14.02 -2.04
CA HIS A 133 14.76 14.02 -3.48
C HIS A 133 16.05 13.26 -3.86
N LYS A 134 16.92 12.94 -2.88
CA LYS A 134 18.15 12.16 -3.09
C LYS A 134 18.01 10.65 -2.82
N ALA A 135 16.82 10.15 -2.45
CA ALA A 135 16.59 8.72 -2.25
C ALA A 135 16.63 7.99 -3.61
N THR A 136 17.73 7.31 -3.90
CA THR A 136 18.22 7.02 -5.26
C THR A 136 17.33 6.15 -6.16
N ASN A 137 16.42 5.32 -5.63
CA ASN A 137 15.51 4.51 -6.46
C ASN A 137 14.06 5.03 -6.46
N ALA A 138 13.54 5.54 -5.33
CA ALA A 138 12.23 6.18 -5.28
C ALA A 138 12.21 7.44 -6.17
N TRP A 139 13.31 8.20 -6.19
CA TRP A 139 13.54 9.32 -7.09
C TRP A 139 13.35 8.94 -8.58
N ARG A 140 13.83 7.76 -8.99
CA ARG A 140 13.68 7.29 -10.38
C ARG A 140 12.24 6.98 -10.72
N VAL A 141 11.50 6.38 -9.78
CA VAL A 141 10.06 6.16 -9.93
C VAL A 141 9.35 7.50 -10.09
N TYR A 142 9.67 8.50 -9.27
CA TYR A 142 9.10 9.84 -9.42
C TYR A 142 9.45 10.52 -10.75
N GLN A 143 10.71 10.50 -11.18
CA GLN A 143 11.11 11.08 -12.47
C GLN A 143 10.40 10.41 -13.66
N LEU A 144 10.22 9.09 -13.61
CA LEU A 144 9.48 8.35 -14.64
C LEU A 144 7.99 8.74 -14.67
N VAL A 145 7.46 9.20 -13.53
CA VAL A 145 6.05 9.49 -13.30
C VAL A 145 5.70 10.95 -13.59
N SER A 146 6.53 11.88 -13.10
CA SER A 146 6.33 13.31 -13.34
C SER A 146 6.79 13.72 -14.73
N GLY A 147 7.69 12.97 -15.36
CA GLY A 147 8.37 13.38 -16.59
C GLY A 147 9.32 14.58 -16.38
N GLU A 148 9.41 15.11 -15.16
CA GLU A 148 10.23 16.26 -14.79
C GLU A 148 11.62 15.79 -14.36
N LYS A 149 12.67 16.39 -14.93
CA LYS A 149 14.07 16.11 -14.56
C LYS A 149 14.43 16.71 -13.20
N GLU A 150 13.80 17.82 -12.83
CA GLU A 150 13.92 18.50 -11.55
C GLU A 150 12.56 18.50 -10.87
N ILE A 151 12.47 17.85 -9.71
CA ILE A 151 11.24 17.79 -8.93
C ILE A 151 11.22 18.99 -7.99
N ASP A 152 10.14 19.76 -8.07
CA ASP A 152 9.83 20.82 -7.12
C ASP A 152 9.75 20.27 -5.68
N ALA A 153 10.60 20.81 -4.80
CA ALA A 153 10.69 20.40 -3.42
C ALA A 153 9.36 20.63 -2.65
N GLU A 154 8.57 21.63 -3.05
CA GLU A 154 7.27 21.93 -2.44
C GLU A 154 6.23 20.86 -2.79
N ARG A 155 6.15 20.46 -4.07
CA ARG A 155 5.29 19.34 -4.49
C ARG A 155 5.66 18.05 -3.76
N PHE A 156 6.95 17.77 -3.59
CA PHE A 156 7.38 16.59 -2.85
C PHE A 156 7.03 16.69 -1.36
N ALA A 157 7.12 17.88 -0.76
CA ALA A 157 6.70 18.09 0.61
C ALA A 157 5.20 17.86 0.80
N ALA A 158 4.37 18.29 -0.16
CA ALA A 158 2.92 18.06 -0.12
C ALA A 158 2.54 16.57 -0.14
N LEU A 159 3.30 15.72 -0.83
CA LEU A 159 3.06 14.26 -0.83
C LEU A 159 3.23 13.62 0.56
N ARG A 160 4.08 14.22 1.41
CA ARG A 160 4.30 13.75 2.80
C ARG A 160 3.13 14.08 3.70
N GLU A 161 2.30 15.05 3.33
CA GLU A 161 1.08 15.32 4.08
C GLU A 161 0.25 14.04 4.15
N ARG A 162 -0.31 13.77 5.32
CA ARG A 162 -1.09 12.58 5.58
C ARG A 162 -2.56 12.81 5.19
N PRO A 163 -3.25 11.78 4.68
CA PRO A 163 -4.70 11.83 4.58
C PRO A 163 -5.35 12.02 5.96
N PRO A 164 -6.51 12.70 6.07
CA PRO A 164 -7.15 13.01 7.36
C PRO A 164 -7.88 11.81 8.00
N MET A 165 -8.12 10.74 7.24
CA MET A 165 -8.72 9.48 7.70
C MET A 165 -7.64 8.43 8.03
N PRO A 166 -8.03 7.27 8.61
CA PRO A 166 -7.06 6.25 8.96
C PRO A 166 -6.22 5.78 7.78
N THR A 167 -4.90 5.74 7.96
CA THR A 167 -3.93 5.44 6.90
C THR A 167 -2.91 4.42 7.38
N THR A 168 -2.80 3.29 6.67
CA THR A 168 -1.82 2.24 6.98
C THR A 168 -0.83 2.12 5.84
N SER A 169 0.47 2.21 6.14
CA SER A 169 1.51 1.91 5.17
C SER A 169 2.13 0.53 5.39
N ILE A 170 2.00 -0.34 4.40
CA ILE A 170 2.65 -1.64 4.36
C ILE A 170 3.95 -1.50 3.56
N PHE A 171 5.08 -1.83 4.17
CA PHE A 171 6.39 -1.72 3.53
C PHE A 171 7.23 -2.98 3.73
N SER A 172 8.31 -3.11 2.95
CA SER A 172 9.31 -4.15 3.18
C SER A 172 10.72 -3.60 3.20
N ARG A 173 11.51 -3.96 4.21
CA ARG A 173 12.94 -3.59 4.27
C ARG A 173 13.76 -4.19 3.14
N THR A 174 13.24 -5.26 2.52
CA THR A 174 13.85 -5.95 1.37
C THR A 174 13.32 -5.48 0.02
N ASP A 175 12.50 -4.43 -0.01
CA ASP A 175 12.07 -3.78 -1.24
C ASP A 175 13.29 -3.32 -2.07
N GLY A 176 13.35 -3.78 -3.32
CA GLY A 176 14.43 -3.48 -4.26
C GLY A 176 14.20 -2.23 -5.10
N VAL A 177 12.97 -1.74 -5.17
CA VAL A 177 12.54 -0.65 -6.06
C VAL A 177 12.39 0.64 -5.26
N VAL A 178 11.69 0.61 -4.14
CA VAL A 178 11.48 1.77 -3.27
C VAL A 178 12.34 1.59 -2.01
N ALA A 179 13.11 2.62 -1.67
CA ALA A 179 13.82 2.61 -0.39
C ALA A 179 12.78 2.61 0.73
N TRP A 180 12.73 1.56 1.54
CA TRP A 180 11.64 1.33 2.50
C TRP A 180 11.28 2.52 3.41
N HIS A 181 12.26 3.34 3.80
CA HIS A 181 12.03 4.57 4.58
C HIS A 181 11.12 5.58 3.85
N CYS A 182 11.13 5.58 2.51
CA CYS A 182 10.26 6.40 1.66
C CYS A 182 8.81 5.91 1.61
N SER A 183 8.55 4.74 2.21
CA SER A 183 7.20 4.19 2.38
C SER A 183 6.75 4.24 3.83
N MET A 184 7.53 4.84 4.73
CA MET A 184 7.10 4.97 6.11
C MET A 184 6.23 6.22 6.27
N GLU A 185 5.08 6.02 6.88
CA GLU A 185 4.17 7.05 7.36
C GLU A 185 4.57 7.52 8.76
N GLU A 186 4.32 8.79 9.06
CA GLU A 186 4.40 9.30 10.43
C GLU A 186 3.29 8.65 11.27
N GLU A 187 3.67 7.92 12.33
CA GLU A 187 2.70 7.21 13.15
C GLU A 187 1.93 8.16 14.07
N THR A 188 0.61 8.06 14.04
CA THR A 188 -0.29 8.87 14.88
C THR A 188 -1.41 8.01 15.46
N ALA A 189 -2.40 8.63 16.09
CA ALA A 189 -3.58 7.94 16.58
C ALA A 189 -4.43 7.28 15.47
N SER A 190 -4.22 7.64 14.20
CA SER A 190 -4.93 7.10 13.04
C SER A 190 -4.00 6.71 11.88
N SER A 191 -2.69 6.67 12.11
CA SER A 191 -1.73 6.23 11.08
C SER A 191 -0.67 5.29 11.66
N GLU A 192 -0.27 4.31 10.87
CA GLU A 192 0.66 3.27 11.29
C GLU A 192 1.46 2.68 10.12
N ASN A 193 2.51 1.94 10.45
CA ASN A 193 3.28 1.17 9.49
C ASN A 193 3.22 -0.33 9.82
N ILE A 194 3.11 -1.17 8.80
CA ILE A 194 3.20 -2.63 8.92
C ILE A 194 4.36 -3.11 8.06
N GLU A 195 5.33 -3.76 8.69
CA GLU A 195 6.41 -4.40 7.95
C GLU A 195 6.02 -5.81 7.51
N VAL A 196 6.26 -6.12 6.24
CA VAL A 196 6.20 -7.47 5.69
C VAL A 196 7.52 -7.85 5.03
N HIS A 197 7.76 -9.15 4.89
CA HIS A 197 8.88 -9.64 4.09
C HIS A 197 8.41 -9.94 2.67
N ALA A 198 8.71 -9.03 1.73
CA ALA A 198 8.33 -9.14 0.33
C ALA A 198 9.33 -8.42 -0.58
N SER A 199 9.46 -8.86 -1.83
CA SER A 199 9.97 -7.98 -2.90
C SER A 199 8.94 -6.90 -3.23
N HIS A 200 9.33 -5.84 -3.91
CA HIS A 200 8.40 -4.80 -4.35
C HIS A 200 7.32 -5.36 -5.29
N VAL A 201 7.76 -6.14 -6.29
CA VAL A 201 6.90 -6.73 -7.32
C VAL A 201 5.97 -7.78 -6.74
N GLY A 202 6.49 -8.63 -5.86
CA GLY A 202 5.69 -9.67 -5.20
C GLY A 202 4.85 -9.17 -4.02
N MET A 203 5.00 -7.92 -3.57
CA MET A 203 4.27 -7.38 -2.42
C MET A 203 2.76 -7.46 -2.61
N GLY A 204 2.25 -7.17 -3.81
CA GLY A 204 0.83 -7.26 -4.13
C GLY A 204 0.26 -8.69 -4.11
N ALA A 205 1.11 -9.71 -4.16
CA ALA A 205 0.71 -11.12 -4.03
C ALA A 205 1.15 -11.75 -2.70
N ASN A 206 1.85 -11.00 -1.84
CA ASN A 206 2.41 -11.54 -0.62
C ASN A 206 1.31 -11.86 0.41
N PRO A 207 1.24 -13.10 0.94
CA PRO A 207 0.19 -13.49 1.90
C PRO A 207 0.07 -12.61 3.13
N SER A 208 1.21 -12.15 3.67
CA SER A 208 1.23 -11.27 4.84
C SER A 208 0.73 -9.87 4.48
N ALA A 209 1.08 -9.37 3.30
CA ALA A 209 0.53 -8.11 2.82
C ALA A 209 -0.99 -8.22 2.61
N LEU A 210 -1.46 -9.27 1.92
CA LEU A 210 -2.88 -9.50 1.67
C LEU A 210 -3.69 -9.61 2.97
N TYR A 211 -3.23 -10.42 3.93
CA TYR A 211 -3.86 -10.51 5.24
C TYR A 211 -3.91 -9.13 5.93
N ALA A 212 -2.80 -8.39 5.95
CA ALA A 212 -2.76 -7.06 6.56
C ALA A 212 -3.75 -6.09 5.90
N ILE A 213 -3.86 -6.09 4.57
CA ILE A 213 -4.85 -5.26 3.86
C ILE A 213 -6.26 -5.59 4.32
N ALA A 214 -6.67 -6.86 4.29
CA ALA A 214 -8.02 -7.26 4.71
C ALA A 214 -8.30 -6.92 6.19
N ASP A 215 -7.32 -7.13 7.07
CA ASP A 215 -7.42 -6.81 8.49
C ASP A 215 -7.63 -5.30 8.74
N ARG A 216 -6.93 -4.44 7.99
CA ARG A 216 -7.14 -2.98 8.06
C ARG A 216 -8.48 -2.56 7.49
N LEU A 217 -8.87 -3.13 6.35
CA LEU A 217 -10.14 -2.80 5.68
C LEU A 217 -11.37 -3.25 6.49
N ALA A 218 -11.27 -4.34 7.24
CA ALA A 218 -12.38 -4.88 8.02
C ALA A 218 -12.77 -4.02 9.26
N GLN A 219 -11.98 -2.99 9.58
CA GLN A 219 -12.27 -2.15 10.75
C GLN A 219 -13.49 -1.25 10.53
N PRO A 220 -14.46 -1.22 11.47
CA PRO A 220 -15.59 -0.30 11.38
C PRO A 220 -15.16 1.16 11.39
N GLU A 221 -15.91 2.02 10.69
CA GLU A 221 -15.71 3.47 10.72
C GLU A 221 -15.79 4.01 12.15
N GLY A 222 -14.85 4.89 12.51
CA GLY A 222 -14.73 5.45 13.86
C GLY A 222 -14.19 4.49 14.94
N GLN A 223 -13.90 3.23 14.61
CA GLN A 223 -13.38 2.23 15.55
C GLN A 223 -11.96 1.75 15.18
N TRP A 224 -11.19 2.60 14.50
CA TRP A 224 -9.85 2.25 14.07
C TRP A 224 -8.94 1.92 15.26
N LYS A 225 -8.16 0.87 15.10
CA LYS A 225 -7.17 0.34 16.04
C LYS A 225 -5.92 -0.03 15.26
N ARG A 226 -4.78 0.10 15.93
CA ARG A 226 -3.48 -0.32 15.39
C ARG A 226 -3.41 -1.82 15.16
N PHE A 227 -2.50 -2.22 14.28
CA PHE A 227 -2.26 -3.59 13.90
C PHE A 227 -1.58 -4.30 15.06
N ASP A 228 -2.07 -5.49 15.39
CA ASP A 228 -1.64 -6.16 16.61
C ASP A 228 -0.31 -6.90 16.39
N HIS A 229 0.80 -6.17 16.47
CA HIS A 229 2.14 -6.76 16.35
C HIS A 229 2.51 -7.65 17.54
N GLN A 230 1.91 -7.43 18.73
CA GLN A 230 2.36 -8.05 19.99
C GLN A 230 1.49 -9.24 20.42
N GLY A 231 0.18 -9.17 20.19
CA GLY A 231 -0.77 -10.25 20.49
C GLY A 231 -0.81 -11.34 19.42
N HIS A 232 -0.14 -11.14 18.28
CA HIS A 232 0.12 -12.21 17.33
C HIS A 232 0.93 -13.36 17.97
N THR A 233 0.40 -14.58 17.84
CA THR A 233 1.05 -15.83 18.27
C THR A 233 1.40 -16.71 17.06
N GLY A 234 2.27 -17.70 17.27
CA GLY A 234 2.65 -18.68 16.25
C GLY A 234 3.21 -18.03 14.97
N LEU A 235 2.70 -18.45 13.81
CA LEU A 235 3.17 -18.01 12.50
C LEU A 235 3.01 -16.49 12.28
N LYS A 236 1.95 -15.87 12.81
CA LYS A 236 1.72 -14.42 12.64
C LYS A 236 2.84 -13.59 13.28
N LYS A 237 3.38 -14.02 14.42
CA LYS A 237 4.49 -13.35 15.10
C LYS A 237 5.79 -13.35 14.27
N LEU A 238 6.01 -14.40 13.48
CA LEU A 238 7.18 -14.52 12.61
C LEU A 238 7.01 -13.70 11.32
N LEU A 239 5.77 -13.56 10.84
CA LEU A 239 5.44 -12.84 9.61
C LEU A 239 5.35 -11.32 9.79
N TYR A 240 4.92 -10.86 10.97
CA TYR A 240 4.75 -9.44 11.29
C TYR A 240 5.68 -9.06 12.42
N LEU A 241 6.89 -8.67 12.04
CA LEU A 241 7.88 -8.17 12.98
C LEU A 241 7.59 -6.71 13.33
N ASP A 242 8.07 -6.27 14.50
CA ASP A 242 7.96 -4.87 14.92
C ASP A 242 8.63 -3.96 13.87
N PRO A 243 7.89 -3.01 13.26
CA PRO A 243 8.42 -2.08 12.27
C PRO A 243 9.57 -1.21 12.80
N GLN A 244 9.57 -0.91 14.10
CA GLN A 244 10.57 -0.05 14.76
C GLN A 244 11.83 -0.80 15.21
N ARG A 245 11.88 -2.13 15.02
CA ARG A 245 13.03 -2.92 15.47
C ARG A 245 14.34 -2.48 14.81
N THR A 246 15.42 -2.50 15.59
CA THR A 246 16.78 -2.38 15.08
C THR A 246 17.09 -3.58 14.18
N PRO A 247 17.69 -3.41 12.99
CA PRO A 247 18.16 -4.52 12.18
C PRO A 247 19.03 -5.46 13.02
N LEU A 248 18.80 -6.77 12.92
CA LEU A 248 19.52 -7.80 13.68
C LEU A 248 21.07 -7.67 13.56
N PHE A 249 21.53 -7.14 12.43
CA PHE A 249 22.95 -6.89 12.16
C PHE A 249 23.51 -5.71 12.97
N GLN A 250 22.71 -4.68 13.29
CA GLN A 250 23.14 -3.58 14.16
C GLN A 250 23.15 -4.00 15.64
N SER A 251 22.21 -4.84 16.08
CA SER A 251 22.18 -5.31 17.48
C SER A 251 23.32 -6.28 17.82
N LEU A 252 23.81 -7.05 16.84
CA LEU A 252 24.93 -7.99 17.02
C LEU A 252 26.30 -7.30 17.05
N PHE A 253 26.44 -6.12 16.45
CA PHE A 253 27.73 -5.43 16.30
C PHE A 253 27.80 -4.05 16.99
N GLY A 254 26.77 -3.64 17.75
CA GLY A 254 26.87 -2.51 18.68
C GLY A 254 27.03 -1.12 18.06
N PHE A 255 26.71 -0.95 16.78
CA PHE A 255 26.73 0.37 16.14
C PHE A 255 25.38 1.07 16.37
N TYR A 256 25.33 1.86 17.44
CA TYR A 256 24.28 2.84 17.73
C TYR A 256 24.42 4.08 16.85
#